data_AF-A0A948RLC6-F1
#
_entry.id   AF-A0A948RLC6-F1
#
_cell.length_a   1.000
_cell.length_b   1.000
_cell.length_c   1.000
_cell.angle_alpha   90.00
_cell.angle_beta   90.00
_cell.angle_gamma   90.00
#
_symmetry.space_group_name_H-M   'P 1'
#
loop_
_entity.id
_entity.type
_entity.pdbx_description
1 polymer ?
#
loop_
_entity_poly.entity_id
_entity_poly.type
_entity_poly.pdbx_seq_one_letter_code
_entity_poly.pdbx_strand_id
1 'polypeptide(L)'
;MALKPTMEGMNEAAAQFLEPGEELVTIGWASEKGTKFYYVALTGKRLLIIKLSTFYKVKGAESIPIEELEGVSIYEGFKYALPDAQLISSMVETSLYVKTKDGKKRAFRFARILGLDNKQVPVDIMETLKIGA
;
A
#
# COMPACT_ATOMS: atom_id res chain seq x y z
N MET A 1 -19.01 8.32 2.82
CA MET A 1 -18.33 9.37 2.03
C MET A 1 -17.38 8.70 1.03
N ALA A 2 -17.04 9.35 -0.09
CA ALA A 2 -15.96 8.87 -0.97
C ALA A 2 -14.66 9.54 -0.53
N LEU A 3 -13.67 8.74 -0.11
CA LEU A 3 -12.38 9.26 0.35
C LEU A 3 -11.44 9.18 -0.83
N LYS A 4 -11.10 10.31 -1.44
CA LYS A 4 -10.21 10.33 -2.62
C LYS A 4 -8.78 9.94 -2.21
N PRO A 5 -7.92 9.49 -3.14
CA PRO A 5 -6.52 9.22 -2.87
C PRO A 5 -5.70 10.53 -2.69
N THR A 6 -6.08 11.30 -1.67
CA THR A 6 -5.37 12.46 -1.12
C THR A 6 -4.86 12.10 0.27
N MET A 7 -3.88 12.84 0.79
CA MET A 7 -3.38 12.58 2.15
C MET A 7 -4.49 12.67 3.21
N GLU A 8 -5.36 13.67 3.09
CA GLU A 8 -6.53 13.84 3.97
C GLU A 8 -7.49 12.65 3.90
N GLY A 9 -7.87 12.22 2.69
CA GLY A 9 -8.79 11.09 2.52
C GLY A 9 -8.20 9.75 3.00
N MET A 10 -6.89 9.58 2.84
CA MET A 10 -6.17 8.41 3.37
C MET A 10 -6.13 8.41 4.89
N ASN A 11 -5.79 9.54 5.52
CA ASN A 11 -5.77 9.67 6.97
C ASN A 11 -7.16 9.49 7.59
N GLU A 12 -8.20 10.06 6.97
CA GLU A 12 -9.59 9.86 7.40
C GLU A 12 -10.03 8.40 7.28
N ALA A 13 -9.56 7.70 6.24
CA ALA A 13 -9.81 6.27 6.09
C ALA A 13 -9.10 5.46 7.19
N ALA A 14 -7.83 5.78 7.49
CA ALA A 14 -7.05 5.10 8.52
C ALA A 14 -7.63 5.32 9.92
N ALA A 15 -8.02 6.55 10.25
CA ALA A 15 -8.57 6.91 11.55
C ALA A 15 -9.81 6.10 11.95
N GLN A 16 -10.57 5.57 10.98
CA GLN A 16 -11.72 4.69 11.24
C GLN A 16 -11.33 3.30 11.78
N PHE A 17 -10.07 2.89 11.64
CA PHE A 17 -9.59 1.55 11.98
C PHE A 17 -8.42 1.54 12.97
N LEU A 18 -7.82 2.70 13.26
CA LEU A 18 -6.78 2.83 14.27
C LEU A 18 -7.36 2.58 15.66
N GLU A 19 -6.62 1.83 16.47
CA GLU A 19 -6.93 1.69 17.89
C GLU A 19 -6.59 2.97 18.67
N PRO A 20 -7.21 3.20 19.85
CA PRO A 20 -6.82 4.31 20.71
C PRO A 20 -5.32 4.30 21.02
N GLY A 21 -4.63 5.40 20.70
CA GLY A 21 -3.19 5.55 20.89
C GLY A 21 -2.32 4.82 19.85
N GLU A 22 -2.91 4.21 18.82
CA GLU A 22 -2.17 3.67 17.69
C GLU A 22 -1.83 4.78 16.69
N GLU A 23 -0.54 4.99 16.44
CA GLU A 23 -0.08 6.00 15.50
C GLU A 23 0.14 5.42 14.10
N LEU A 24 -0.25 6.19 13.10
CA LEU A 24 0.01 5.91 11.70
C LEU A 24 1.45 6.32 11.36
N VAL A 25 2.24 5.38 10.82
CA VAL A 25 3.62 5.62 10.40
C VAL A 25 3.65 6.13 8.96
N THR A 26 3.02 5.39 8.05
CA THR A 26 2.93 5.76 6.63
C THR A 26 1.67 5.16 6.01
N ILE A 27 1.17 5.78 4.94
CA ILE A 27 -0.01 5.32 4.21
C ILE A 27 0.11 5.67 2.73
N GLY A 28 -0.33 4.74 1.88
CA GLY A 28 -0.36 4.93 0.44
C GLY A 28 -1.56 4.27 -0.21
N TRP A 29 -1.90 4.77 -1.39
CA TRP A 29 -2.89 4.15 -2.25
C TRP A 29 -2.25 3.02 -3.05
N ALA A 30 -2.88 1.86 -3.08
CA ALA A 30 -2.36 0.74 -3.84
C ALA A 30 -3.46 0.02 -4.61
N SER A 31 -3.04 -0.70 -5.65
CA SER A 31 -3.89 -1.65 -6.36
C SER A 31 -3.34 -3.07 -6.30
N GLU A 32 -4.24 -4.05 -6.21
CA GLU A 32 -3.92 -5.47 -6.38
C GLU A 32 -4.53 -5.93 -7.71
N LYS A 33 -3.70 -6.54 -8.58
CA LYS A 33 -4.12 -7.01 -9.91
C LYS A 33 -4.80 -5.93 -10.79
N GLY A 34 -4.56 -4.64 -10.51
CA GLY A 34 -5.10 -3.50 -11.26
C GLY A 34 -6.61 -3.24 -11.11
N THR A 35 -7.34 -4.11 -10.40
CA THR A 35 -8.82 -4.04 -10.32
C THR A 35 -9.35 -3.86 -8.91
N LYS A 36 -8.52 -4.15 -7.90
CA LYS A 36 -8.87 -3.95 -6.49
C LYS A 36 -8.03 -2.83 -5.92
N PHE A 37 -8.68 -1.88 -5.24
CA PHE A 37 -8.04 -0.69 -4.70
C PHE A 37 -8.01 -0.73 -3.18
N TYR A 38 -6.90 -0.23 -2.63
CA TYR A 38 -6.64 -0.24 -1.21
C TYR A 38 -5.99 1.05 -0.76
N TYR A 39 -6.17 1.39 0.51
CA TYR A 39 -5.13 2.09 1.24
C TYR A 39 -4.33 1.08 2.04
N VAL A 40 -3.02 1.14 1.91
CA VAL A 40 -2.08 0.30 2.65
C VAL A 40 -1.36 1.22 3.62
N ALA A 41 -1.58 0.96 4.91
CA ALA A 41 -1.02 1.73 6.01
C ALA A 41 -0.12 0.84 6.86
N LEU A 42 0.96 1.40 7.37
CA LEU A 42 1.75 0.83 8.44
C LEU A 42 1.52 1.63 9.71
N THR A 43 1.30 0.92 10.80
CA THR A 43 1.27 1.45 12.16
C THR A 43 2.43 0.88 12.96
N GLY A 44 2.61 1.34 14.20
CA GLY A 44 3.58 0.73 15.12
C GLY A 44 3.29 -0.74 15.48
N LYS A 45 2.13 -1.30 15.10
CA LYS A 45 1.69 -2.66 15.48
C LYS A 45 1.41 -3.58 14.28
N ARG A 46 0.99 -3.04 13.14
CA ARG A 46 0.39 -3.83 12.05
C ARG A 46 0.41 -3.12 10.70
N LEU A 47 0.26 -3.90 9.64
CA LEU A 47 -0.19 -3.41 8.34
C LEU A 47 -1.73 -3.39 8.30
N LEU A 48 -2.28 -2.23 8.00
CA LEU A 48 -3.72 -2.01 7.76
C LEU A 48 -3.98 -1.94 6.25
N ILE A 49 -4.78 -2.88 5.75
CA ILE A 49 -5.17 -2.99 4.35
C ILE A 49 -6.65 -2.59 4.22
N ILE A 50 -6.89 -1.31 3.97
CA ILE A 50 -8.22 -0.71 3.88
C ILE A 50 -8.77 -0.94 2.48
N LYS A 51 -9.88 -1.68 2.37
CA LYS A 51 -10.49 -2.08 1.09
C LYS A 51 -11.36 -0.95 0.56
N LEU A 52 -11.15 -0.58 -0.70
CA LEU A 52 -11.91 0.47 -1.38
C LEU A 52 -12.79 -0.11 -2.48
N SER A 53 -13.94 0.54 -2.72
CA SER A 53 -14.69 0.37 -3.96
C SER A 53 -14.06 1.17 -5.10
N THR A 54 -14.53 0.95 -6.33
CA THR A 54 -14.15 1.73 -7.52
C THR A 54 -14.40 3.24 -7.37
N PHE A 55 -15.32 3.65 -6.49
CA PHE A 55 -15.62 5.05 -6.18
C PHE A 55 -14.96 5.52 -4.87
N TYR A 56 -13.88 4.86 -4.46
CA TYR A 56 -13.12 5.17 -3.23
C TYR A 56 -13.96 5.21 -1.95
N LYS A 57 -15.04 4.40 -1.89
CA LYS A 57 -15.78 4.20 -0.64
C LYS A 57 -15.09 3.09 0.14
N VAL A 58 -14.82 3.33 1.42
CA VAL A 58 -14.31 2.32 2.34
C VAL A 58 -15.33 1.18 2.45
N LYS A 59 -14.86 -0.05 2.28
CA LYS A 59 -15.66 -1.29 2.37
C LYS A 59 -15.35 -2.13 3.60
N GLY A 60 -14.22 -1.87 4.23
CA GLY A 60 -13.73 -2.59 5.41
C GLY A 60 -12.21 -2.55 5.43
N ALA A 61 -11.61 -3.13 6.46
CA ALA A 61 -10.16 -3.24 6.57
C ALA A 61 -9.76 -4.67 6.92
N GLU A 62 -8.54 -5.01 6.59
CA GLU A 62 -7.85 -6.21 7.01
C GLU A 62 -6.60 -5.79 7.77
N SER A 63 -6.32 -6.47 8.89
CA SER A 63 -5.20 -6.17 9.76
C SER A 63 -4.23 -7.33 9.69
N ILE A 64 -2.96 -7.05 9.43
CA ILE A 64 -1.87 -8.01 9.46
C ILE A 64 -0.89 -7.56 10.56
N PRO A 65 -0.92 -8.19 11.74
CA PRO A 65 0.05 -7.90 12.80
C PRO A 65 1.48 -8.05 12.30
N ILE A 66 2.39 -7.18 12.75
CA ILE A 66 3.80 -7.23 12.34
C ILE A 66 4.42 -8.59 12.68
N GLU A 67 4.06 -9.17 13.83
CA GLU A 67 4.49 -10.50 14.27
C GLU A 67 4.04 -11.65 13.37
N GLU A 68 3.01 -11.47 12.55
CA GLU A 68 2.54 -12.46 11.57
C GLU A 68 3.24 -12.32 10.21
N LEU A 69 4.01 -11.24 10.00
CA LEU A 69 4.81 -11.07 8.79
C LEU A 69 6.02 -12.00 8.84
N GLU A 70 6.18 -12.75 7.75
CA GLU A 70 7.38 -13.57 7.51
C GLU A 70 8.41 -12.80 6.69
N GLY A 71 7.94 -11.96 5.75
CA GLY A 71 8.83 -11.18 4.91
C GLY A 71 8.09 -10.10 4.14
N VAL A 72 8.81 -9.01 3.88
CA VAL A 72 8.37 -7.91 3.03
C VAL A 72 9.47 -7.62 2.02
N SER A 73 9.11 -7.42 0.76
CA SER A 73 10.07 -7.02 -0.26
C SER A 73 9.47 -6.01 -1.23
N ILE A 74 10.32 -5.15 -1.78
CA ILE A 74 9.95 -4.19 -2.81
C ILE A 74 10.46 -4.64 -4.17
N TYR A 75 9.70 -4.36 -5.21
CA TYR A 75 10.16 -4.46 -6.58
C TYR A 75 9.79 -3.18 -7.32
N GLU A 76 10.78 -2.55 -7.93
CA GLU A 76 10.61 -1.43 -8.83
C GLU A 76 10.77 -1.93 -10.26
N GLY A 77 9.72 -1.81 -11.08
CA GLY A 77 9.84 -2.20 -12.48
C GLY A 77 8.55 -2.19 -13.27
N PHE A 78 8.68 -2.30 -14.59
CA PHE A 78 7.56 -2.34 -15.53
C PHE A 78 7.05 -3.78 -15.66
N LYS A 79 5.83 -4.08 -15.21
CA LYS A 79 5.27 -5.43 -15.40
C LYS A 79 4.75 -5.67 -16.83
N TYR A 80 4.50 -4.60 -17.60
CA TYR A 80 4.10 -4.64 -19.00
C TYR A 80 4.58 -3.37 -19.72
N ALA A 81 5.80 -3.38 -20.28
CA ALA A 81 6.20 -2.40 -21.28
C ALA A 81 5.87 -2.97 -22.66
N LEU A 82 5.01 -2.29 -23.43
CA LEU A 82 4.97 -2.51 -24.88
C LEU A 82 6.32 -2.05 -25.46
N PRO A 83 6.89 -2.75 -26.46
CA PRO A 83 8.26 -2.49 -26.96
C PRO A 83 8.52 -1.06 -27.47
N ASP A 84 7.47 -0.30 -27.78
CA ASP A 84 7.54 0.95 -28.53
C ASP A 84 7.08 2.21 -27.76
N ALA A 85 7.21 2.20 -26.43
CA ALA A 85 6.79 3.34 -25.62
C ALA A 85 7.98 4.03 -24.91
N GLN A 86 8.82 4.73 -25.67
CA GLN A 86 9.85 5.65 -25.15
C GLN A 86 9.28 6.88 -24.39
N LEU A 87 7.98 6.91 -24.10
CA LEU A 87 7.26 8.00 -23.41
C LEU A 87 6.88 7.68 -21.95
N ILE A 88 7.26 6.51 -21.42
CA ILE A 88 6.74 6.02 -20.12
C ILE A 88 7.83 5.92 -19.03
N SER A 89 8.77 6.86 -18.96
CA SER A 89 9.64 6.97 -17.77
C SER A 89 8.86 7.36 -16.49
N SER A 90 7.63 7.86 -16.64
CA SER A 90 6.76 8.31 -15.56
C SER A 90 5.99 7.19 -14.82
N MET A 91 5.91 5.97 -15.37
CA MET A 91 5.11 4.86 -14.80
C MET A 91 5.94 3.74 -14.15
N VAL A 92 7.10 4.04 -13.58
CA VAL A 92 7.75 3.06 -12.68
C VAL A 92 6.80 2.82 -11.50
N GLU A 93 6.15 1.66 -11.45
CA GLU A 93 5.31 1.27 -10.30
C GLU A 93 6.22 0.61 -9.25
N THR A 94 6.04 1.00 -7.99
CA THR A 94 6.71 0.32 -6.87
C THR A 94 5.73 -0.68 -6.28
N SER A 95 6.12 -1.95 -6.26
CA SER A 95 5.27 -3.02 -5.73
C SER A 95 5.77 -3.48 -4.37
N LEU A 96 4.90 -3.50 -3.37
CA LEU A 96 5.13 -4.11 -2.06
C LEU A 96 4.63 -5.55 -2.08
N TYR A 97 5.51 -6.51 -1.82
CA TYR A 97 5.18 -7.90 -1.61
C TYR A 97 5.18 -8.19 -0.11
N VAL A 98 4.07 -8.76 0.37
CA VAL A 98 3.87 -9.12 1.77
C VAL A 98 3.67 -10.63 1.84
N LYS A 99 4.48 -11.31 2.65
CA LYS A 99 4.35 -12.72 2.98
C LYS A 99 4.09 -12.86 4.48
N THR A 100 3.03 -13.56 4.84
CA THR A 100 2.68 -13.89 6.22
C THR A 100 3.14 -15.31 6.56
N LYS A 101 3.31 -15.60 7.86
CA LYS A 101 3.77 -16.89 8.39
C LYS A 101 2.82 -18.06 8.05
N ASP A 102 1.54 -17.77 7.82
CA ASP A 102 0.55 -18.75 7.34
C ASP A 102 0.68 -19.06 5.83
N GLY A 103 1.66 -18.47 5.15
CA GLY A 103 1.97 -18.71 3.74
C GLY A 103 1.19 -17.84 2.75
N LYS A 104 0.29 -16.94 3.20
CA LYS A 104 -0.38 -16.01 2.28
C LYS A 104 0.63 -15.02 1.70
N LYS A 105 0.45 -14.72 0.41
CA LYS A 105 1.28 -13.76 -0.33
C LYS A 105 0.38 -12.73 -1.00
N ARG A 106 0.69 -11.45 -0.81
CA ARG A 106 -0.03 -10.33 -1.43
C ARG A 106 0.95 -9.38 -2.10
N ALA A 107 0.50 -8.74 -3.17
CA ALA A 107 1.30 -7.79 -3.93
C ALA A 107 0.48 -6.51 -4.18
N PHE A 108 0.96 -5.40 -3.65
CA PHE A 108 0.31 -4.09 -3.70
C PHE A 108 1.12 -3.17 -4.59
N ARG A 109 0.51 -2.62 -5.63
CA ARG A 109 1.17 -1.71 -6.57
C ARG A 109 0.85 -0.27 -6.23
N PHE A 110 1.90 0.51 -6.02
CA PHE A 110 1.84 1.93 -5.73
C PHE A 110 2.21 2.70 -6.99
N ALA A 111 1.19 3.21 -7.68
CA ALA A 111 1.38 4.07 -8.84
C ALA A 111 1.63 5.52 -8.39
N ARG A 112 2.36 6.28 -9.23
CA ARG A 112 2.49 7.73 -9.04
C ARG A 112 1.14 8.38 -9.30
N ILE A 113 0.60 9.09 -8.32
CA ILE A 113 -0.60 9.92 -8.47
C ILE A 113 -0.13 11.37 -8.47
N LEU A 114 -0.69 12.20 -9.36
CA LEU A 114 -0.30 13.60 -9.47
C LEU A 114 -0.54 14.32 -8.14
N GLY A 115 0.52 14.86 -7.54
CA GLY A 115 0.47 15.52 -6.22
C GLY A 115 0.57 14.59 -5.00
N LEU A 116 0.83 13.30 -5.18
CA LEU A 116 1.07 12.36 -4.08
C LEU A 116 2.30 11.48 -4.37
N ASP A 117 3.33 11.56 -3.51
CA ASP A 117 4.52 10.73 -3.64
C ASP A 117 4.31 9.32 -3.06
N ASN A 118 3.46 8.59 -3.76
CA ASN A 118 2.94 7.30 -3.32
C ASN A 118 3.98 6.15 -3.46
N LYS A 119 5.09 6.39 -4.19
CA LYS A 119 6.14 5.38 -4.39
C LYS A 119 7.06 5.22 -3.19
N GLN A 120 7.15 6.24 -2.34
CA GLN A 120 7.99 6.21 -1.14
C GLN A 120 7.39 5.31 -0.06
N VAL A 121 6.06 5.19 0.01
CA VAL A 121 5.34 4.37 1.00
C VAL A 121 5.86 2.93 1.10
N PRO A 122 5.96 2.13 0.02
CA PRO A 122 6.50 0.77 0.12
C PRO A 122 7.95 0.71 0.61
N VAL A 123 8.77 1.74 0.33
CA VAL A 123 10.14 1.86 0.84
C VAL A 123 10.11 2.11 2.35
N ASP A 124 9.33 3.11 2.80
CA ASP A 124 9.15 3.44 4.22
C ASP A 124 8.67 2.22 5.02
N ILE A 125 7.74 1.44 4.47
CA ILE A 125 7.24 0.20 5.08
C ILE A 125 8.38 -0.80 5.26
N MET A 126 9.14 -1.06 4.20
CA MET A 126 10.25 -2.02 4.24
C MET A 126 11.33 -1.59 5.24
N GLU A 127 11.74 -0.31 5.19
CA GLU A 127 12.76 0.26 6.08
C GLU A 127 12.33 0.27 7.54
N THR A 128 11.06 0.53 7.82
CA THR A 128 10.51 0.52 9.18
C THR A 128 10.46 -0.89 9.74
N LEU A 129 10.02 -1.85 8.94
CA LEU A 129 9.84 -3.22 9.40
C LEU A 129 11.18 -3.94 9.60
N LYS A 130 12.21 -3.66 8.80
CA LYS A 130 13.52 -4.35 8.84
C LYS A 130 13.41 -5.89 8.86
N ILE A 131 12.31 -6.44 8.33
CA ILE A 131 12.06 -7.88 8.30
C ILE A 131 12.76 -8.43 7.06
N GLY A 132 13.95 -9.02 7.28
CA GLY A 132 14.77 -9.63 6.24
C GLY A 132 15.98 -8.78 5.85
N ALA A 133 16.99 -8.79 6.71
CA ALA A 133 18.41 -8.73 6.31
C ALA A 133 19.01 -10.13 6.50
#